data_AF-A0A5J4TRZ0-F1
#
_entry.id   AF-A0A5J4TRZ0-F1
#
_cell.length_a   1.000
_cell.length_b   1.000
_cell.length_c   1.000
_cell.angle_alpha   90.00
_cell.angle_beta   90.00
_cell.angle_gamma   90.00
#
_symmetry.space_group_name_H-M   'P 1'
#
loop_
_entity.id
_entity.type
_entity.pdbx_description
1 polymer ?
#
loop_
_entity_poly.entity_id
_entity_poly.type
_entity_poly.pdbx_seq_one_letter_code
_entity_poly.pdbx_strand_id
1 'polypeptide(L)'
;MSPWIEMCKDLSKPIVSGQEGSIDLQRQIEICEYLIELFKDSKINDEYRNRFILSGAAKALLNIFQNWKLEDIKEQYSEAFFLLAYTSNEEIIQLLFTLNPFKGLLNLLEHSNIIIQKRGLESIFNIQLGGSRSKSKTEVHPYFDAIASLVGIEKIYEFMNRNNTTKYCKDLSAITIGYFYRARNYENVDMRINVIKQLKSVVQDQNNSLKVNAKSALNKLAQNTDNKTEIEKDGFLISE
;
A
#
# COMPACT_ATOMS: atom_id res chain seq x y z
N MET A 1 0.73 -24.17 22.26
CA MET A 1 -0.01 -23.11 21.54
C MET A 1 0.66 -22.90 20.19
N SER A 2 -0.07 -22.60 19.12
CA SER A 2 0.54 -22.36 17.79
C SER A 2 1.49 -21.14 17.87
N PRO A 3 2.70 -21.17 17.28
CA PRO A 3 3.65 -20.06 17.37
C PRO A 3 3.05 -18.73 16.88
N TRP A 4 2.16 -18.77 15.90
CA TRP A 4 1.45 -17.61 15.36
C TRP A 4 0.52 -16.94 16.38
N ILE A 5 -0.12 -17.73 17.26
CA ILE A 5 -1.00 -17.20 18.31
C ILE A 5 -0.18 -16.48 19.37
N GLU A 6 0.99 -17.01 19.74
CA GLU A 6 1.89 -16.32 20.68
C GLU A 6 2.44 -15.03 20.08
N MET A 7 2.84 -15.04 18.80
CA MET A 7 3.21 -13.81 18.09
C MET A 7 2.08 -12.78 18.07
N CYS A 8 0.84 -13.21 17.83
CA CYS A 8 -0.33 -12.33 17.89
C CYS A 8 -0.49 -11.68 19.27
N LYS A 9 -0.36 -12.46 20.34
CA LYS A 9 -0.44 -11.93 21.72
C LYS A 9 0.66 -10.92 21.99
N ASP A 10 1.91 -11.23 21.64
CA ASP A 10 3.05 -10.34 21.85
C ASP A 10 2.88 -9.02 21.09
N LEU A 11 2.48 -9.08 19.81
CA LEU A 11 2.20 -7.90 18.98
C LEU A 11 0.98 -7.10 19.44
N SER A 12 0.06 -7.71 20.20
CA SER A 12 -1.13 -7.02 20.71
C SER A 12 -0.88 -6.28 22.03
N LYS A 13 0.29 -6.48 22.66
CA LYS A 13 0.62 -5.78 23.91
C LYS A 13 0.84 -4.28 23.62
N PRO A 14 0.20 -3.38 24.38
CA PRO A 14 0.45 -1.96 24.25
C PRO A 14 1.86 -1.63 24.73
N ILE A 15 2.52 -0.69 24.07
CA ILE A 15 3.78 -0.10 24.56
C ILE A 15 3.44 1.25 25.19
N VAL A 16 3.83 1.43 26.45
CA VAL A 16 3.65 2.72 27.13
C VAL A 16 4.73 3.68 26.63
N SER A 17 4.29 4.86 26.16
CA SER A 17 5.19 5.92 25.69
C SER A 17 6.24 6.26 26.75
N GLY A 18 7.51 6.27 26.38
CA GLY A 18 8.66 6.48 27.29
C GLY A 18 9.32 5.20 27.81
N GLN A 19 8.87 4.00 27.41
CA GLN A 19 9.55 2.72 27.71
C GLN A 19 10.39 2.21 26.53
N GLU A 20 11.26 3.07 25.99
CA GLU A 20 12.30 2.61 25.06
C GLU A 20 13.18 1.58 25.79
N GLY A 21 13.21 0.34 25.27
CA GLY A 21 13.94 -0.78 25.89
C GLY A 21 13.10 -1.74 26.75
N SER A 22 11.75 -1.66 26.73
CA SER A 22 10.93 -2.70 27.37
C SER A 22 11.13 -4.07 26.71
N ILE A 23 11.03 -5.14 27.51
CA ILE A 23 11.12 -6.53 27.05
C ILE A 23 10.04 -6.81 25.99
N ASP A 24 8.86 -6.21 26.14
CA ASP A 24 7.76 -6.36 25.17
C ASP A 24 8.07 -5.67 23.83
N LEU A 25 8.65 -4.46 23.84
CA LEU A 25 9.10 -3.80 22.59
C LEU A 25 10.15 -4.66 21.87
N GLN A 26 11.16 -5.12 22.60
CA GLN A 26 12.23 -5.94 22.05
C GLN A 26 11.66 -7.22 21.44
N ARG A 27 10.74 -7.88 22.16
CA ARG A 27 10.06 -9.09 21.68
C ARG A 27 9.28 -8.84 20.39
N GLN A 28 8.57 -7.73 20.30
CA GLN A 28 7.82 -7.38 19.09
C GLN A 28 8.74 -7.09 17.89
N ILE A 29 9.89 -6.45 18.12
CA ILE A 29 10.91 -6.21 17.10
C ILE A 29 11.48 -7.54 16.59
N GLU A 30 11.87 -8.45 17.49
CA GLU A 30 12.38 -9.78 17.13
C GLU A 30 11.38 -10.59 16.30
N ILE A 31 10.09 -10.50 16.64
CA ILE A 31 9.03 -11.12 15.85
C ILE A 31 9.03 -10.52 14.44
N CYS A 32 9.08 -9.19 14.30
CA CYS A 32 9.08 -8.55 12.99
C CYS A 32 10.34 -8.90 12.18
N GLU A 33 11.52 -8.94 12.78
CA GLU A 33 12.77 -9.36 12.13
C GLU A 33 12.69 -10.80 11.62
N TYR A 34 12.13 -11.71 12.43
CA TYR A 34 11.86 -13.08 12.00
C TYR A 34 10.91 -13.11 10.78
N LEU A 35 9.83 -12.32 10.79
CA LEU A 35 8.88 -12.26 9.68
C LEU A 35 9.51 -11.67 8.41
N ILE A 36 10.38 -10.67 8.56
CA ILE A 36 11.13 -10.08 7.44
C ILE A 36 11.96 -11.18 6.75
N GLU A 37 12.73 -11.94 7.51
CA GLU A 37 13.52 -13.04 6.96
C GLU A 37 12.66 -14.15 6.36
N LEU A 38 11.52 -14.45 6.98
CA LEU A 38 10.59 -15.48 6.52
C LEU A 38 9.89 -15.09 5.19
N PHE A 39 9.60 -13.81 4.98
CA PHE A 39 8.79 -13.32 3.87
C PHE A 39 9.58 -12.55 2.79
N LYS A 40 10.91 -12.45 2.91
CA LYS A 40 11.77 -11.76 1.93
C LYS A 40 11.67 -12.31 0.51
N ASP A 41 11.44 -13.62 0.36
CA ASP A 41 11.14 -14.23 -0.94
C ASP A 41 9.62 -14.35 -1.13
N SER A 42 9.09 -13.51 -2.02
CA SER A 42 7.66 -13.45 -2.38
C SER A 42 7.09 -14.73 -2.98
N LYS A 43 7.93 -15.66 -3.45
CA LYS A 43 7.50 -16.88 -4.16
C LYS A 43 7.31 -18.08 -3.25
N ILE A 44 7.65 -17.95 -1.97
CA ILE A 44 7.60 -19.05 -1.00
C ILE A 44 6.82 -18.63 0.25
N ASN A 45 6.58 -19.60 1.13
CA ASN A 45 6.03 -19.39 2.48
C ASN A 45 4.61 -18.79 2.53
N ASP A 46 3.84 -18.90 1.44
CA ASP A 46 2.42 -18.51 1.42
C ASP A 46 1.59 -19.20 2.52
N GLU A 47 1.90 -20.45 2.85
CA GLU A 47 1.29 -21.14 3.99
C GLU A 47 1.52 -20.39 5.31
N TYR A 48 2.73 -19.87 5.53
CA TYR A 48 3.06 -19.12 6.74
C TYR A 48 2.44 -17.72 6.75
N ARG A 49 2.30 -17.06 5.58
CA ARG A 49 1.52 -15.83 5.45
C ARG A 49 0.08 -16.06 5.87
N ASN A 50 -0.55 -17.12 5.35
CA ASN A 50 -1.91 -17.52 5.71
C ASN A 50 -2.04 -17.77 7.22
N ARG A 51 -1.15 -18.56 7.82
CA ARG A 51 -1.17 -18.83 9.27
C ARG A 51 -0.99 -17.55 10.10
N PHE A 52 -0.09 -16.65 9.69
CA PHE A 52 0.12 -15.37 10.36
C PHE A 52 -1.13 -14.48 10.30
N ILE A 53 -1.78 -14.40 9.13
CA ILE A 53 -3.03 -13.64 8.95
C ILE A 53 -4.17 -14.25 9.78
N LEU A 54 -4.41 -15.55 9.64
CA LEU A 54 -5.52 -16.26 10.31
C LEU A 54 -5.36 -16.31 11.84
N SER A 55 -4.14 -16.18 12.36
CA SER A 55 -3.89 -16.07 13.80
C SER A 55 -4.31 -14.73 14.41
N GLY A 56 -4.59 -13.71 13.59
CA GLY A 56 -4.84 -12.33 14.03
C GLY A 56 -3.59 -11.47 14.18
N ALA A 57 -2.39 -12.03 14.00
CA ALA A 57 -1.14 -11.28 14.15
C ALA A 57 -0.99 -10.15 13.11
N ALA A 58 -1.42 -10.37 11.86
CA ALA A 58 -1.45 -9.30 10.86
C ALA A 58 -2.40 -8.15 11.26
N LYS A 59 -3.52 -8.47 11.91
CA LYS A 59 -4.45 -7.46 12.42
C LYS A 59 -3.85 -6.69 13.60
N ALA A 60 -3.04 -7.34 14.43
CA ALA A 60 -2.30 -6.67 15.50
C ALA A 60 -1.34 -5.60 14.96
N LEU A 61 -0.58 -5.90 13.89
CA LEU A 61 0.27 -4.90 13.21
C LEU A 61 -0.54 -3.72 12.67
N LEU A 62 -1.69 -3.99 12.03
CA LEU A 62 -2.57 -2.91 11.56
C LEU A 62 -3.11 -2.05 12.71
N ASN A 63 -3.40 -2.65 13.86
CA ASN A 63 -3.84 -1.92 15.05
C ASN A 63 -2.71 -1.06 15.65
N ILE A 64 -1.45 -1.51 15.58
CA ILE A 64 -0.27 -0.68 15.94
C ILE A 64 -0.26 0.56 15.05
N PHE A 65 -0.28 0.40 13.71
CA PHE A 65 -0.24 1.52 12.78
C PHE A 65 -1.41 2.49 12.94
N GLN A 66 -2.57 1.97 13.33
CA GLN A 66 -3.76 2.79 13.49
C GLN A 66 -3.77 3.61 14.79
N ASN A 67 -3.29 3.05 15.90
CA ASN A 67 -3.60 3.57 17.23
C ASN A 67 -2.38 4.07 18.01
N TRP A 68 -1.16 3.72 17.61
CA TRP A 68 0.05 4.21 18.30
C TRP A 68 0.44 5.60 17.83
N LYS A 69 1.22 6.30 18.66
CA LYS A 69 1.91 7.50 18.21
C LYS A 69 2.88 7.10 17.09
N LEU A 70 3.00 7.96 16.07
CA LEU A 70 3.81 7.66 14.90
C LEU A 70 5.28 7.39 15.29
N GLU A 71 5.86 8.21 16.18
CA GLU A 71 7.24 8.08 16.68
C GLU A 71 7.56 6.73 17.37
N ASP A 72 6.54 6.03 17.86
CA ASP A 72 6.70 4.71 18.51
C ASP A 72 6.71 3.57 17.48
N ILE A 73 6.26 3.81 16.25
CA ILE A 73 6.24 2.81 15.18
C ILE A 73 7.66 2.65 14.62
N LYS A 74 8.26 1.48 14.85
CA LYS A 74 9.58 1.11 14.33
C LYS A 74 9.52 0.62 12.88
N GLU A 75 10.63 0.77 12.16
CA GLU A 75 10.74 0.40 10.74
C GLU A 75 10.37 -1.08 10.51
N GLN A 76 10.80 -1.97 11.41
CA GLN A 76 10.58 -3.42 11.32
C GLN A 76 9.11 -3.79 11.22
N TYR A 77 8.21 -3.09 11.91
CA TYR A 77 6.78 -3.36 11.81
C TYR A 77 6.27 -3.11 10.39
N SER A 78 6.65 -1.96 9.81
CA SER A 78 6.24 -1.56 8.47
C SER A 78 6.85 -2.45 7.39
N GLU A 79 8.11 -2.85 7.55
CA GLU A 79 8.82 -3.76 6.65
C GLU A 79 8.19 -5.15 6.67
N ALA A 80 7.94 -5.71 7.86
CA ALA A 80 7.31 -7.02 8.01
C ALA A 80 5.93 -7.07 7.35
N PHE A 81 5.12 -6.00 7.51
CA PHE A 81 3.81 -5.92 6.88
C PHE A 81 3.89 -5.75 5.36
N PHE A 82 4.82 -4.92 4.86
CA PHE A 82 5.07 -4.80 3.43
C PHE A 82 5.43 -6.15 2.82
N LEU A 83 6.38 -6.86 3.42
CA LEU A 83 6.80 -8.17 2.95
C LEU A 83 5.66 -9.17 3.04
N LEU A 84 4.84 -9.15 4.11
CA LEU A 84 3.62 -9.96 4.23
C LEU A 84 2.68 -9.77 3.03
N ALA A 85 2.48 -8.52 2.59
CA ALA A 85 1.64 -8.17 1.44
C ALA A 85 2.33 -8.38 0.08
N TYR A 86 3.65 -8.55 0.04
CA TYR A 86 4.43 -8.74 -1.19
C TYR A 86 4.41 -10.22 -1.64
N THR A 87 3.27 -10.64 -2.18
CA THR A 87 3.07 -11.96 -2.79
C THR A 87 2.25 -11.84 -4.07
N SER A 88 2.34 -12.84 -4.94
CA SER A 88 1.47 -12.96 -6.12
C SER A 88 0.17 -13.71 -5.83
N ASN A 89 0.04 -14.29 -4.64
CA ASN A 89 -1.10 -15.09 -4.22
C ASN A 89 -2.33 -14.22 -3.92
N GLU A 90 -3.36 -14.38 -4.75
CA GLU A 90 -4.56 -13.55 -4.66
C GLU A 90 -5.40 -13.83 -3.42
N GLU A 91 -5.43 -15.07 -2.92
CA GLU A 91 -6.18 -15.43 -1.71
C GLU A 91 -5.59 -14.74 -0.48
N ILE A 92 -4.25 -14.71 -0.37
CA ILE A 92 -3.56 -13.99 0.72
C ILE A 92 -3.86 -12.50 0.66
N ILE A 93 -3.82 -11.89 -0.53
CA ILE A 93 -4.12 -10.47 -0.69
C ILE A 93 -5.59 -10.18 -0.34
N GLN A 94 -6.52 -11.04 -0.73
CA GLN A 94 -7.93 -10.93 -0.36
C GLN A 94 -8.12 -11.04 1.15
N LEU A 95 -7.45 -12.00 1.81
CA LEU A 95 -7.48 -12.13 3.27
C LEU A 95 -6.95 -10.85 3.95
N LEU A 96 -5.84 -10.28 3.48
CA LEU A 96 -5.33 -9.00 4.01
C LEU A 96 -6.33 -7.86 3.84
N PHE A 97 -7.03 -7.80 2.72
CA PHE A 97 -8.07 -6.80 2.49
C PHE A 97 -9.22 -6.92 3.51
N THR A 98 -9.64 -8.14 3.87
CA THR A 98 -10.71 -8.34 4.88
C THR A 98 -10.37 -7.79 6.27
N LEU A 99 -9.08 -7.53 6.55
CA LEU A 99 -8.64 -6.94 7.82
C LEU A 99 -8.88 -5.43 7.91
N ASN A 100 -9.45 -4.79 6.88
CA ASN A 100 -9.60 -3.34 6.75
C ASN A 100 -8.25 -2.60 6.89
N PRO A 101 -7.27 -2.89 6.01
CA PRO A 101 -5.87 -2.51 6.23
C PRO A 101 -5.61 -1.02 6.01
N PHE A 102 -6.42 -0.35 5.18
CA PHE A 102 -6.10 0.99 4.70
C PHE A 102 -6.03 2.04 5.82
N LYS A 103 -6.86 1.94 6.87
CA LYS A 103 -6.82 2.95 7.94
C LYS A 103 -5.47 3.01 8.64
N GLY A 104 -4.92 1.85 9.03
CA GLY A 104 -3.58 1.78 9.64
C GLY A 104 -2.47 2.15 8.66
N LEU A 105 -2.53 1.63 7.43
CA LEU A 105 -1.49 1.90 6.43
C LEU A 105 -1.44 3.37 5.98
N LEU A 106 -2.58 4.05 5.88
CA LEU A 106 -2.64 5.47 5.55
C LEU A 106 -1.98 6.33 6.63
N ASN A 107 -2.06 5.94 7.91
CA ASN A 107 -1.38 6.67 8.98
C ASN A 107 0.14 6.65 8.82
N LEU A 108 0.72 5.59 8.23
CA LEU A 108 2.16 5.49 8.02
C LEU A 108 2.70 6.55 7.04
N LEU A 109 1.85 7.10 6.16
CA LEU A 109 2.24 8.18 5.24
C LEU A 109 2.55 9.50 5.97
N GLU A 110 2.04 9.67 7.20
CA GLU A 110 2.30 10.82 8.06
C GLU A 110 3.56 10.67 8.92
N HIS A 111 4.21 9.51 8.87
CA HIS A 111 5.40 9.25 9.68
C HIS A 111 6.59 10.13 9.25
N SER A 112 7.47 10.56 10.16
CA SER A 112 8.63 11.40 9.82
C SER A 112 9.73 10.64 9.06
N ASN A 113 9.87 9.35 9.34
CA ASN A 113 10.79 8.43 8.67
C ASN A 113 10.27 8.00 7.28
N ILE A 114 11.05 8.31 6.24
CA ILE A 114 10.76 8.02 4.84
C ILE A 114 10.65 6.53 4.51
N ILE A 115 11.31 5.65 5.27
CA ILE A 115 11.25 4.20 5.06
C ILE A 115 9.86 3.69 5.47
N ILE A 116 9.36 4.12 6.63
CA ILE A 116 8.01 3.76 7.11
C ILE A 116 6.93 4.29 6.16
N GLN A 117 7.05 5.53 5.70
CA GLN A 117 6.15 6.11 4.70
C GLN A 117 6.12 5.27 3.42
N LYS A 118 7.31 4.93 2.89
CA LYS A 118 7.46 4.10 1.69
C LYS A 118 6.79 2.73 1.88
N ARG A 119 7.04 2.04 3.00
CA ARG A 119 6.45 0.71 3.26
C ARG A 119 4.94 0.77 3.45
N GLY A 120 4.40 1.83 4.04
CA GLY A 120 2.97 2.08 4.08
C GLY A 120 2.36 2.16 2.69
N LEU A 121 2.94 2.98 1.80
CA LEU A 121 2.47 3.13 0.42
C LEU A 121 2.59 1.84 -0.39
N GLU A 122 3.73 1.14 -0.31
CA GLU A 122 3.94 -0.14 -1.00
C GLU A 122 2.94 -1.22 -0.53
N SER A 123 2.63 -1.25 0.76
CA SER A 123 1.61 -2.15 1.31
C SER A 123 0.22 -1.86 0.76
N ILE A 124 -0.17 -0.57 0.66
CA ILE A 124 -1.44 -0.15 0.05
C ILE A 124 -1.50 -0.61 -1.41
N PHE A 125 -0.43 -0.35 -2.17
CA PHE A 125 -0.33 -0.74 -3.57
C PHE A 125 -0.45 -2.26 -3.75
N ASN A 126 0.29 -3.06 -2.98
CA ASN A 126 0.24 -4.52 -3.05
C ASN A 126 -1.17 -5.07 -2.78
N ILE A 127 -1.84 -4.56 -1.74
CA ILE A 127 -3.19 -5.00 -1.38
C ILE A 127 -4.21 -4.63 -2.46
N GLN A 128 -4.07 -3.45 -3.04
CA GLN A 128 -4.92 -2.99 -4.14
C GLN A 128 -4.87 -3.92 -5.36
N LEU A 129 -3.71 -4.52 -5.66
CA LEU A 129 -3.56 -5.42 -6.81
C LEU A 129 -4.52 -6.61 -6.77
N GLY A 130 -4.88 -7.13 -5.58
CA GLY A 130 -5.85 -8.23 -5.46
C GLY A 130 -7.26 -7.86 -5.94
N GLY A 131 -7.66 -6.59 -5.77
CA GLY A 131 -8.93 -6.09 -6.32
C GLY A 131 -8.85 -5.82 -7.82
N SER A 132 -7.67 -5.44 -8.32
CA SER A 132 -7.45 -5.16 -9.74
C SER A 132 -7.47 -6.40 -10.63
N ARG A 133 -7.21 -7.60 -10.08
CA ARG A 133 -7.15 -8.87 -10.82
C ARG A 133 -8.43 -9.71 -10.75
N SER A 134 -9.24 -9.54 -9.71
CA SER A 134 -10.38 -10.43 -9.39
C SER A 134 -11.70 -10.15 -10.11
N LYS A 135 -11.79 -9.15 -10.99
CA LYS A 135 -13.04 -8.76 -11.68
C LYS A 135 -12.83 -8.45 -13.16
N SER A 136 -13.95 -8.35 -13.91
CA SER A 136 -13.95 -7.86 -15.28
C SER A 136 -13.10 -6.60 -15.41
N LYS A 137 -12.22 -6.56 -16.42
CA LYS A 137 -11.26 -5.47 -16.61
C LYS A 137 -11.92 -4.11 -16.84
N THR A 138 -13.22 -4.08 -17.17
CA THR A 138 -14.03 -2.89 -17.47
C THR A 138 -14.80 -2.34 -16.27
N GLU A 139 -14.84 -3.07 -15.15
CA GLU A 139 -15.56 -2.62 -13.95
C GLU A 139 -14.70 -1.69 -13.10
N VAL A 140 -15.36 -0.85 -12.30
CA VAL A 140 -14.69 -0.01 -11.31
C VAL A 140 -13.85 -0.83 -10.31
N HIS A 141 -12.85 -0.22 -9.67
CA HIS A 141 -12.00 -0.93 -8.73
C HIS A 141 -12.79 -1.40 -7.48
N PRO A 142 -12.80 -2.70 -7.12
CA PRO A 142 -13.65 -3.22 -6.04
C PRO A 142 -13.28 -2.69 -4.65
N TYR A 143 -12.04 -2.24 -4.47
CA TYR A 143 -11.56 -1.68 -3.20
C TYR A 143 -11.59 -0.15 -3.15
N PHE A 144 -12.16 0.53 -4.16
CA PHE A 144 -12.21 2.00 -4.21
C PHE A 144 -12.98 2.57 -3.01
N ASP A 145 -14.20 2.07 -2.76
CA ASP A 145 -15.06 2.64 -1.73
C ASP A 145 -14.45 2.46 -0.33
N ALA A 146 -13.74 1.35 -0.10
CA ALA A 146 -13.04 1.08 1.15
C ALA A 146 -11.94 2.11 1.46
N ILE A 147 -11.19 2.57 0.45
CA ILE A 147 -10.17 3.61 0.66
C ILE A 147 -10.75 5.02 0.62
N ALA A 148 -11.75 5.27 -0.24
CA ALA A 148 -12.41 6.57 -0.37
C ALA A 148 -13.17 6.97 0.92
N SER A 149 -13.83 6.01 1.58
CA SER A 149 -14.51 6.24 2.87
C SER A 149 -13.60 6.72 4.00
N LEU A 150 -12.28 6.58 3.83
CA LEU A 150 -11.24 7.02 4.79
C LEU A 150 -10.55 8.31 4.38
N VAL A 151 -11.05 9.00 3.34
CA VAL A 151 -10.37 10.14 2.69
C VAL A 151 -8.97 9.74 2.21
N GLY A 152 -8.82 8.44 1.86
CA GLY A 152 -7.53 7.84 1.61
C GLY A 152 -6.92 8.21 0.26
N ILE A 153 -7.76 8.52 -0.73
CA ILE A 153 -7.32 9.00 -2.04
C ILE A 153 -6.65 10.38 -1.89
N GLU A 154 -7.30 11.27 -1.16
CA GLU A 154 -6.82 12.62 -0.89
C GLU A 154 -5.54 12.57 -0.06
N LYS A 155 -5.44 11.69 0.94
CA LYS A 155 -4.21 11.48 1.71
C LYS A 155 -3.03 11.01 0.87
N ILE A 156 -3.24 10.04 -0.03
CA ILE A 156 -2.18 9.59 -0.96
C ILE A 156 -1.80 10.72 -1.92
N TYR A 157 -2.77 11.50 -2.40
CA TYR A 157 -2.51 12.65 -3.26
C TYR A 157 -1.74 13.75 -2.53
N GLU A 158 -2.10 14.06 -1.29
CA GLU A 158 -1.35 15.01 -0.46
C GLU A 158 0.08 14.51 -0.26
N PHE A 159 0.27 13.25 0.15
CA PHE A 159 1.58 12.62 0.31
C PHE A 159 2.42 12.72 -0.96
N MET A 160 1.84 12.45 -2.14
CA MET A 160 2.52 12.61 -3.43
C MET A 160 3.07 14.03 -3.66
N ASN A 161 2.35 15.06 -3.21
CA ASN A 161 2.69 16.46 -3.48
C ASN A 161 3.57 17.11 -2.41
N ARG A 162 3.92 16.42 -1.31
CA ARG A 162 4.84 16.97 -0.29
C ARG A 162 6.25 17.16 -0.84
N ASN A 163 6.94 18.16 -0.28
CA ASN A 163 8.32 18.51 -0.68
C ASN A 163 9.34 17.41 -0.33
N ASN A 164 9.13 16.69 0.78
CA ASN A 164 10.02 15.64 1.26
C ASN A 164 9.69 14.24 0.70
N THR A 165 8.65 14.10 -0.12
CA THR A 165 8.31 12.81 -0.74
C THR A 165 9.32 12.45 -1.83
N THR A 166 9.91 11.27 -1.72
CA THR A 166 10.89 10.77 -2.69
C THR A 166 10.27 10.59 -4.08
N LYS A 167 11.06 10.71 -5.16
CA LYS A 167 10.58 10.48 -6.53
C LYS A 167 9.84 9.15 -6.69
N TYR A 168 10.41 8.07 -6.15
CA TYR A 168 9.79 6.74 -6.16
C TYR A 168 8.39 6.76 -5.52
N CYS A 169 8.25 7.40 -4.36
CA CYS A 169 6.96 7.49 -3.67
C CYS A 169 5.96 8.38 -4.43
N LYS A 170 6.40 9.43 -5.11
CA LYS A 170 5.53 10.26 -5.98
C LYS A 170 4.99 9.42 -7.15
N ASP A 171 5.88 8.71 -7.83
CA ASP A 171 5.56 7.83 -8.95
C ASP A 171 4.58 6.73 -8.51
N LEU A 172 4.88 6.05 -7.40
CA LEU A 172 4.02 4.99 -6.85
C LEU A 172 2.67 5.52 -6.36
N SER A 173 2.60 6.73 -5.81
CA SER A 173 1.34 7.35 -5.38
C SER A 173 0.42 7.61 -6.57
N ALA A 174 0.96 8.18 -7.65
CA ALA A 174 0.20 8.41 -8.88
C ALA A 174 -0.32 7.09 -9.48
N ILE A 175 0.50 6.04 -9.46
CA ILE A 175 0.11 4.69 -9.89
C ILE A 175 -1.01 4.14 -9.01
N THR A 176 -0.86 4.23 -7.69
CA THR A 176 -1.85 3.73 -6.71
C THR A 176 -3.20 4.41 -6.90
N ILE A 177 -3.21 5.76 -7.04
CA ILE A 177 -4.44 6.51 -7.33
C ILE A 177 -5.02 6.09 -8.69
N GLY A 178 -4.19 6.00 -9.73
CA GLY A 178 -4.63 5.61 -11.07
C GLY A 178 -5.28 4.21 -11.13
N TYR A 179 -4.79 3.26 -10.33
CA TYR A 179 -5.43 1.94 -10.20
C TYR A 179 -6.80 2.01 -9.50
N PHE A 180 -6.95 2.87 -8.50
CA PHE A 180 -8.22 3.02 -7.76
C PHE A 180 -9.28 3.64 -8.66
N TYR A 181 -8.89 4.64 -9.46
CA TYR A 181 -9.75 5.31 -10.43
C TYR A 181 -10.03 4.52 -11.72
N ARG A 182 -9.76 3.20 -11.75
CA ARG A 182 -10.14 2.34 -12.89
C ARG A 182 -11.60 2.56 -13.27
N ALA A 183 -11.84 2.91 -14.54
CA ALA A 183 -13.15 3.20 -15.11
C ALA A 183 -13.98 4.29 -14.39
N ARG A 184 -13.38 5.07 -13.47
CA ARG A 184 -14.05 6.13 -12.72
C ARG A 184 -13.64 7.51 -13.24
N ASN A 185 -14.58 8.45 -13.21
CA ASN A 185 -14.25 9.86 -13.39
C ASN A 185 -13.63 10.42 -12.09
N TYR A 186 -12.77 11.42 -12.22
CA TYR A 186 -12.32 12.22 -11.09
C TYR A 186 -13.28 13.39 -10.89
N GLU A 187 -13.74 13.57 -9.66
CA GLU A 187 -14.50 14.77 -9.29
C GLU A 187 -13.56 15.99 -9.21
N ASN A 188 -12.35 15.79 -8.68
CA ASN A 188 -11.31 16.81 -8.63
C ASN A 188 -10.48 16.82 -9.92
N VAL A 189 -10.73 17.83 -10.77
CA VAL A 189 -10.07 17.98 -12.08
C VAL A 189 -8.56 18.24 -11.94
N ASP A 190 -8.12 19.00 -10.93
CA ASP A 190 -6.69 19.29 -10.72
C ASP A 190 -5.93 18.03 -10.31
N MET A 191 -6.54 17.18 -9.47
CA MET A 191 -6.00 15.88 -9.12
C MET A 191 -5.86 15.00 -10.36
N ARG A 192 -6.88 14.95 -11.23
CA ARG A 192 -6.85 14.19 -12.48
C ARG A 192 -5.67 14.60 -13.36
N ILE A 193 -5.53 15.90 -13.62
CA ILE A 193 -4.48 16.46 -14.48
C ILE A 193 -3.10 16.14 -13.88
N ASN A 194 -2.91 16.38 -12.59
CA ASN A 194 -1.63 16.16 -11.91
C ASN A 194 -1.24 14.66 -11.93
N VAL A 195 -2.16 13.76 -11.55
CA VAL A 195 -1.91 12.31 -11.54
C VAL A 195 -1.58 11.80 -12.95
N ILE A 196 -2.35 12.20 -13.97
CA ILE A 196 -2.09 11.79 -15.36
C ILE A 196 -0.74 12.32 -15.84
N LYS A 197 -0.41 13.58 -15.55
CA LYS A 197 0.90 14.18 -15.87
C LYS A 197 2.05 13.38 -15.23
N GLN A 198 1.93 13.02 -13.95
CA GLN A 198 2.93 12.21 -13.26
C GLN A 198 3.08 10.84 -13.93
N LEU A 199 1.97 10.15 -14.22
CA LEU A 199 1.98 8.85 -14.89
C LEU A 199 2.63 8.91 -16.29
N LYS A 200 2.34 9.95 -17.09
CA LYS A 200 3.01 10.17 -18.39
C LYS A 200 4.52 10.29 -18.23
N SER A 201 4.97 11.07 -17.23
CA SER A 201 6.40 11.26 -16.95
C SER A 201 7.10 9.95 -16.57
N VAL A 202 6.42 9.09 -15.79
CA VAL A 202 6.93 7.77 -15.41
C VAL A 202 7.07 6.85 -16.63
N VAL A 203 6.14 6.93 -17.59
CA VAL A 203 6.23 6.14 -18.83
C VAL A 203 7.36 6.62 -19.74
N GLN A 204 7.62 7.92 -19.76
CA GLN A 204 8.67 8.52 -20.59
C GLN A 204 10.09 8.30 -20.03
N ASP A 205 10.22 8.17 -18.70
CA ASP A 205 11.48 7.87 -18.02
C ASP A 205 11.94 6.42 -18.31
N GLN A 206 12.98 6.28 -19.14
CA GLN A 206 13.50 4.99 -19.59
C GLN A 206 14.06 4.13 -18.45
N ASN A 207 14.53 4.76 -17.38
CA ASN A 207 15.17 4.07 -16.25
C ASN A 207 14.19 3.82 -15.09
N ASN A 208 12.91 4.16 -15.25
CA ASN A 208 11.93 4.00 -14.19
C ASN A 208 11.41 2.56 -14.12
N SER A 209 11.69 1.90 -13.00
CA SER A 209 11.22 0.53 -12.74
C SER A 209 9.69 0.40 -12.65
N LEU A 210 8.96 1.50 -12.42
CA LEU A 210 7.50 1.52 -12.30
C LEU A 210 6.78 1.76 -13.64
N LYS A 211 7.50 1.84 -14.76
CA LYS A 211 6.94 2.15 -16.09
C LYS A 211 5.80 1.22 -16.51
N VAL A 212 5.93 -0.09 -16.26
CA VAL A 212 4.89 -1.08 -16.59
C VAL A 212 3.63 -0.83 -15.74
N ASN A 213 3.80 -0.51 -14.45
CA ASN A 213 2.68 -0.18 -13.58
C ASN A 213 2.02 1.13 -14.00
N ALA A 214 2.78 2.15 -14.40
CA ALA A 214 2.23 3.42 -14.90
C ALA A 214 1.44 3.25 -16.19
N LYS A 215 1.94 2.47 -17.17
CA LYS A 215 1.18 2.11 -18.37
C LYS A 215 -0.15 1.43 -18.02
N SER A 216 -0.11 0.46 -17.10
CA SER A 216 -1.32 -0.23 -16.63
C SER A 216 -2.30 0.73 -15.92
N ALA A 217 -1.81 1.68 -15.13
CA ALA A 217 -2.64 2.71 -14.51
C ALA A 217 -3.33 3.58 -15.56
N LEU A 218 -2.59 4.09 -16.55
CA LEU A 218 -3.14 4.88 -17.66
C LEU A 218 -4.20 4.10 -18.45
N ASN A 219 -3.95 2.83 -18.75
CA ASN A 219 -4.93 1.96 -19.42
C ASN A 219 -6.21 1.77 -18.60
N LYS A 220 -6.11 1.68 -17.26
CA LYS A 220 -7.28 1.60 -16.37
C LYS A 220 -8.05 2.92 -16.34
N LEU A 221 -7.36 4.05 -16.34
CA LEU A 221 -7.94 5.38 -16.36
C LEU A 221 -8.67 5.67 -17.68
N ALA A 222 -8.06 5.29 -18.81
CA ALA A 222 -8.59 5.52 -20.17
C ALA A 222 -9.91 4.80 -20.49
N GLN A 223 -10.39 3.93 -19.58
CA GLN A 223 -11.73 3.34 -19.67
C GLN A 223 -12.84 4.36 -19.42
N ASN A 224 -12.52 5.48 -18.78
CA ASN A 224 -13.39 6.65 -18.70
C ASN A 224 -13.01 7.66 -19.79
N THR A 225 -14.00 8.22 -20.48
CA THR A 225 -13.79 9.11 -21.63
C THR A 225 -13.03 10.38 -21.26
N ASP A 226 -13.37 11.05 -20.16
CA ASP A 226 -12.71 12.30 -19.77
C ASP A 226 -11.23 12.08 -19.42
N ASN A 227 -10.94 10.99 -18.71
CA ASN A 227 -9.58 10.58 -18.41
C ASN A 227 -8.81 10.26 -19.69
N LYS A 228 -9.44 9.55 -20.63
CA LYS A 228 -8.82 9.22 -21.93
C LYS A 228 -8.46 10.49 -22.69
N THR A 229 -9.38 11.46 -22.78
CA THR A 229 -9.11 12.75 -23.42
C THR A 229 -7.94 13.48 -22.77
N GLU A 230 -7.86 13.50 -21.43
CA GLU A 230 -6.73 14.10 -20.72
C GLU A 230 -5.40 13.36 -21.00
N ILE A 231 -5.45 12.02 -21.09
CA ILE A 231 -4.27 11.20 -21.44
C ILE A 231 -3.81 11.48 -22.86
N GLU A 232 -4.69 11.66 -23.84
CA GLU A 232 -4.32 11.84 -25.25
C GLU A 232 -3.83 13.25 -25.58
N LYS A 233 -3.98 14.21 -24.66
CA LYS A 233 -3.39 15.56 -24.81
C LYS A 233 -1.89 15.50 -25.12
N ASP A 234 -1.47 16.47 -25.93
CA ASP A 234 -0.10 16.62 -26.43
C ASP A 234 0.39 15.43 -27.28
N GLY A 235 -0.55 14.65 -27.84
CA GLY A 235 -0.25 13.51 -28.70
C GLY A 235 0.32 12.31 -27.94
N PHE A 236 0.13 12.23 -26.62
CA PHE A 236 0.61 11.09 -25.83
C PHE A 236 -0.20 9.83 -26.15
N LEU A 237 0.50 8.76 -26.54
CA LEU A 237 -0.10 7.44 -26.78
C LEU A 237 0.35 6.47 -25.70
N ILE A 238 -0.60 5.73 -25.12
CA ILE A 238 -0.27 4.61 -24.25
C ILE A 238 0.24 3.49 -25.18
N SER A 239 1.55 3.34 -25.27
CA SER A 239 2.13 2.22 -26.02
C SER A 239 1.73 0.89 -25.38
N GLU A 240 1.34 -0.07 -26.22
CA GLU A 240 1.12 -1.47 -25.84
C GLU A 240 2.31 -2.05 -25.06
#